data_AF-A0A7S2LDZ5-F1
#
_entry.id   AF-A0A7S2LDZ5-F1
#
_cell.length_a   1.000
_cell.length_b   1.000
_cell.length_c   1.000
_cell.angle_alpha   90.00
_cell.angle_beta   90.00
_cell.angle_gamma   90.00
#
_symmetry.space_group_name_H-M   'P 1'
#
loop_
_entity.id
_entity.type
_entity.pdbx_description
1 polymer ?
#
loop_
_entity_poly.entity_id
_entity_poly.type
_entity_poly.pdbx_seq_one_letter_code
_entity_poly.pdbx_strand_id
1 'polypeptide(L)'
;FDRLRHIDSLSEAHHLARGYSGVADAVATVQADKIRILNDVGQSARCVDDSIGVLIASGMSTRSLRDAAVRGVNLHGAATWWVSMFFMAFAAWAACLLLAATGPRSLATIMRYGDDACAWAAGHVEIGLVALGAIMWLLCLWLCARRETDERVFFAIAMTKLELVWVIWALGMVGHGRLARGSVMPRGWETWWCVAPWLVFFQSLLGLVCGLLGRGGLVQVPVVGPALVQSLSLGCSGTCLRPRLGAEFARASVKGGRDMRTGSFLSSFLWRVPGPHVLLRGGAVWASFARITFLRVATPVRAFFERRLAPDFG
;
A
#
# COMPACT_ATOMS: atom_id res chain seq x y z
N PHE A 1 17.48 -18.34 17.84
CA PHE A 1 17.96 -17.01 18.26
C PHE A 1 16.88 -15.93 18.12
N ASP A 2 16.14 -15.86 17.00
CA ASP A 2 15.12 -14.80 16.80
C ASP A 2 13.95 -14.79 17.79
N ARG A 3 13.45 -15.96 18.24
CA ARG A 3 12.32 -16.00 19.18
C ARG A 3 12.65 -15.37 20.54
N LEU A 4 13.88 -15.57 21.05
CA LEU A 4 14.30 -15.00 22.33
C LEU A 4 14.47 -13.48 22.22
N ARG A 5 15.15 -12.99 21.16
CA ARG A 5 15.24 -11.56 20.87
C ARG A 5 13.88 -10.88 20.74
N HIS A 6 12.92 -11.55 20.11
CA HIS A 6 11.56 -11.04 19.98
C HIS A 6 10.84 -10.94 21.34
N ILE A 7 11.02 -11.93 22.22
CA ILE A 7 10.47 -11.91 23.58
C ILE A 7 11.13 -10.80 24.41
N ASP A 8 12.45 -10.65 24.32
CA ASP A 8 13.19 -9.60 25.02
C ASP A 8 12.75 -8.20 24.55
N SER A 9 12.62 -8.00 23.23
CA SER A 9 12.14 -6.72 22.69
C SER A 9 10.69 -6.43 23.10
N LEU A 10 9.84 -7.44 23.20
CA LEU A 10 8.47 -7.27 23.68
C LEU A 10 8.44 -6.92 25.16
N SER A 11 9.26 -7.57 25.98
CA SER A 11 9.38 -7.27 27.41
C SER A 11 9.88 -5.85 27.63
N GLU A 12 10.93 -5.44 26.90
CA GLU A 12 11.49 -4.09 26.95
C GLU A 12 10.46 -3.04 26.50
N ALA A 13 9.76 -3.28 25.39
CA ALA A 13 8.68 -2.40 24.93
C ALA A 13 7.55 -2.30 25.98
N HIS A 14 7.19 -3.40 26.64
CA HIS A 14 6.18 -3.40 27.71
C HIS A 14 6.64 -2.64 28.95
N HIS A 15 7.93 -2.74 29.30
CA HIS A 15 8.53 -1.99 30.40
C HIS A 15 8.55 -0.49 30.09
N LEU A 16 8.94 -0.11 28.87
CA LEU A 16 8.89 1.28 28.41
C LEU A 16 7.45 1.80 28.40
N ALA A 17 6.47 1.02 27.92
CA ALA A 17 5.07 1.42 27.89
C ALA A 17 4.46 1.69 29.27
N ARG A 18 4.90 0.97 30.31
CA ARG A 18 4.39 1.14 31.68
C ARG A 18 5.06 2.29 32.45
N GLY A 19 6.30 2.63 32.10
CA GLY A 19 7.10 3.62 32.83
C GLY A 19 7.25 4.96 32.12
N TYR A 20 6.95 5.05 30.82
CA TYR A 20 7.10 6.27 30.06
C TYR A 20 5.86 7.16 30.16
N SER A 21 5.92 8.23 30.96
CA SER A 21 4.88 9.27 31.01
C SER A 21 5.24 10.53 30.21
N GLY A 22 6.49 10.64 29.77
CA GLY A 22 6.98 11.70 28.88
C GLY A 22 8.44 12.07 29.16
N VAL A 23 9.10 12.77 28.25
CA VAL A 23 10.49 13.24 28.43
C VAL A 23 10.58 14.18 29.65
N ALA A 24 9.54 14.99 29.89
CA ALA A 24 9.47 15.89 31.04
C ALA A 24 9.48 15.15 32.39
N ASP A 25 8.88 13.96 32.43
CA ASP A 25 8.73 13.15 33.65
C ASP A 25 9.85 12.13 33.83
N ALA A 26 10.73 11.97 32.83
CA ALA A 26 11.83 11.01 32.88
C ALA A 26 12.67 11.20 34.16
N VAL A 27 12.90 10.11 34.91
CA VAL A 27 13.73 10.14 36.12
C VAL A 27 15.20 10.06 35.72
N ALA A 28 16.01 10.99 36.20
CA ALA A 28 17.46 10.97 36.00
C ALA A 28 18.18 10.85 37.34
N THR A 29 19.24 10.05 37.39
CA THR A 29 20.13 9.96 38.55
C THR A 29 20.82 11.30 38.85
N VAL A 30 21.05 12.12 37.82
CA VAL A 30 21.63 13.46 37.94
C VAL A 30 20.63 14.50 37.42
N GLN A 31 20.02 15.24 38.34
CA GLN A 31 18.96 16.21 38.00
C GLN A 31 19.47 17.37 37.12
N ALA A 32 20.73 17.77 37.28
CA ALA A 32 21.33 18.80 36.45
C ALA A 32 21.40 18.39 34.97
N ASP A 33 21.68 17.11 34.70
CA ASP A 33 21.74 16.59 33.33
C ASP A 33 20.35 16.53 32.70
N LYS A 34 19.32 16.14 33.48
CA LYS A 34 17.93 16.22 33.03
C LYS A 34 17.55 17.62 32.58
N ILE A 35 17.87 18.64 33.39
CA ILE A 35 17.55 20.04 33.05
C ILE A 35 18.31 20.48 31.80
N ARG A 36 19.59 20.11 31.65
CA ARG A 36 20.36 20.41 30.42
C ARG A 36 19.74 19.75 29.20
N ILE A 37 19.43 18.45 29.27
CA ILE A 37 18.81 17.71 28.16
C ILE A 37 17.44 18.29 27.81
N LEU A 38 16.60 18.61 28.80
CA LEU A 38 15.29 19.23 28.55
C LEU A 38 15.42 20.63 27.94
N ASN A 39 16.40 21.42 28.38
CA ASN A 39 16.66 22.73 27.79
C ASN A 39 17.20 22.61 26.35
N ASP A 40 18.08 21.65 26.08
CA ASP A 40 18.64 21.39 24.75
C ASP A 40 17.57 20.91 23.78
N VAL A 41 16.66 20.04 24.23
CA VAL A 41 15.51 19.57 23.46
C VAL A 41 14.50 20.72 23.26
N GLY A 42 14.32 21.56 24.27
CA GLY A 42 13.53 22.79 24.23
C GLY A 42 12.10 22.56 23.75
N GLN A 43 11.69 23.32 22.73
CA GLN A 43 10.34 23.22 22.14
C GLN A 43 10.08 21.89 21.42
N SER A 44 11.11 21.09 21.17
CA SER A 44 10.99 19.80 20.48
C SER A 44 10.58 18.66 21.42
N ALA A 45 10.41 18.91 22.72
CA ALA A 45 10.12 17.86 23.70
C ALA A 45 8.87 17.04 23.33
N ARG A 46 7.82 17.73 22.83
CA ARG A 46 6.61 17.08 22.34
C ARG A 46 6.86 16.17 21.14
N CYS A 47 7.73 16.57 20.21
CA CYS A 47 8.07 15.74 19.06
C CYS A 47 8.89 14.50 19.47
N VAL A 48 9.70 14.60 20.52
CA VAL A 48 10.41 13.47 21.10
C VAL A 48 9.43 12.52 21.78
N ASP A 49 8.48 13.03 22.56
CA ASP A 49 7.38 12.25 23.14
C ASP A 49 6.57 11.50 22.08
N ASP A 50 6.18 12.18 21.01
CA ASP A 50 5.46 11.56 19.89
C ASP A 50 6.31 10.45 19.23
N SER A 51 7.60 10.68 19.05
CA SER A 51 8.52 9.70 18.45
C SER A 51 8.70 8.47 19.34
N ILE A 52 8.85 8.67 20.64
CA ILE A 52 8.95 7.57 21.62
C ILE A 52 7.61 6.84 21.73
N GLY A 53 6.49 7.56 21.73
CA GLY A 53 5.16 6.97 21.68
C GLY A 53 4.96 6.09 20.45
N VAL A 54 5.44 6.52 19.28
CA VAL A 54 5.44 5.71 18.06
C VAL A 54 6.32 4.47 18.20
N LEU A 55 7.53 4.58 18.77
CA LEU A 55 8.44 3.46 18.99
C LEU A 55 7.87 2.42 19.98
N ILE A 56 7.24 2.89 21.05
CA ILE A 56 6.55 2.05 22.03
C ILE A 56 5.35 1.37 21.35
N ALA A 57 4.54 2.14 20.61
CA ALA A 57 3.37 1.61 19.92
C ALA A 57 3.74 0.62 18.82
N SER A 58 4.83 0.84 18.08
CA SER A 58 5.32 -0.08 17.06
C SER A 58 5.99 -1.32 17.64
N GLY A 59 6.27 -1.33 18.95
CA GLY A 59 6.89 -2.45 19.66
C GLY A 59 8.35 -2.72 19.29
N MET A 60 8.93 -1.98 18.34
CA MET A 60 10.31 -2.15 17.87
C MET A 60 10.88 -0.87 17.20
N SER A 61 12.16 -0.61 17.45
CA SER A 61 13.02 0.39 16.78
C SER A 61 13.92 -0.25 15.74
N THR A 62 13.35 -0.75 14.64
CA THR A 62 14.17 -1.27 13.54
C THR A 62 14.85 -0.12 12.78
N ARG A 63 15.98 -0.41 12.12
CA ARG A 63 16.73 0.60 11.34
C ARG A 63 15.90 1.12 10.16
N SER A 64 15.12 0.25 9.53
CA SER A 64 14.23 0.57 8.41
C SER A 64 13.07 1.50 8.83
N LEU A 65 12.47 1.31 10.02
CA LEU A 65 11.47 2.22 10.57
C LEU A 65 12.08 3.59 10.89
N ARG A 66 13.31 3.61 11.44
CA ARG A 66 14.05 4.87 11.65
C ARG A 66 14.33 5.59 10.33
N ASP A 67 14.82 4.89 9.31
CA ASP A 67 15.05 5.47 7.98
C ASP A 67 13.74 5.96 7.33
N ALA A 68 12.64 5.26 7.56
CA ALA A 68 11.31 5.67 7.12
C ALA A 68 10.81 6.94 7.83
N ALA A 69 11.00 7.03 9.14
CA ALA A 69 10.63 8.20 9.94
C ALA A 69 11.46 9.43 9.58
N VAL A 70 12.77 9.27 9.34
CA VAL A 70 13.66 10.34 8.84
C VAL A 70 13.17 10.89 7.48
N ARG A 71 12.54 10.04 6.66
CA ARG A 71 11.89 10.44 5.40
C ARG A 71 10.48 11.03 5.58
N GLY A 72 10.03 11.26 6.81
CA GLY A 72 8.73 11.85 7.13
C GLY A 72 7.55 10.92 6.96
N VAL A 73 7.78 9.59 6.89
CA VAL A 73 6.67 8.64 6.77
C VAL A 73 6.04 8.42 8.14
N ASN A 74 4.74 8.66 8.23
CA ASN A 74 3.96 8.41 9.43
C ASN A 74 3.91 6.90 9.71
N LEU A 75 4.46 6.48 10.84
CA LEU A 75 4.50 5.08 11.27
C LEU A 75 3.32 4.70 12.18
N HIS A 76 2.43 5.66 12.47
CA HIS A 76 1.25 5.43 13.30
C HIS A 76 0.35 4.37 12.65
N GLY A 77 0.13 3.25 13.35
CA GLY A 77 -0.64 2.10 12.87
C GLY A 77 0.19 0.91 12.36
N ALA A 78 1.53 0.96 12.40
CA ALA A 78 2.35 -0.22 12.07
C ALA A 78 1.99 -1.45 12.94
N ALA A 79 1.50 -1.21 14.16
CA ALA A 79 1.06 -2.25 15.10
C ALA A 79 -0.23 -2.97 14.68
N THR A 80 -1.08 -2.36 13.84
CA THR A 80 -2.38 -2.93 13.44
C THR A 80 -2.30 -3.84 12.21
N TRP A 81 -1.14 -4.40 11.89
CA TRP A 81 -0.93 -5.24 10.70
C TRP A 81 -1.68 -6.58 10.73
N TRP A 82 -2.04 -7.06 11.92
CA TRP A 82 -2.85 -8.28 12.09
C TRP A 82 -4.23 -8.14 11.41
N VAL A 83 -4.81 -6.95 11.38
CA VAL A 83 -6.06 -6.68 10.64
C VAL A 83 -5.86 -6.91 9.15
N SER A 84 -4.73 -6.48 8.59
CA SER A 84 -4.38 -6.73 7.19
C SER A 84 -4.24 -8.23 6.88
N MET A 85 -3.76 -9.05 7.82
CA MET A 85 -3.73 -10.51 7.64
C MET A 85 -5.13 -11.10 7.51
N PHE A 86 -6.09 -10.65 8.33
CA PHE A 86 -7.48 -11.08 8.22
C PHE A 86 -8.08 -10.73 6.85
N PHE A 87 -7.84 -9.51 6.37
CA PHE A 87 -8.28 -9.09 5.04
C PHE A 87 -7.67 -9.93 3.92
N MET A 88 -6.39 -10.27 4.03
CA MET A 88 -5.72 -11.16 3.07
C MET A 88 -6.38 -12.55 3.06
N ALA A 89 -6.55 -13.17 4.22
CA ALA A 89 -7.22 -14.48 4.31
C ALA A 89 -8.64 -14.44 3.75
N PHE A 90 -9.39 -13.38 4.04
CA PHE A 90 -10.74 -13.17 3.51
C PHE A 90 -10.75 -12.99 1.99
N ALA A 91 -9.81 -12.23 1.44
CA ALA A 91 -9.69 -12.01 0.00
C ALA A 91 -9.44 -13.32 -0.76
N ALA A 92 -8.55 -14.18 -0.26
CA ALA A 92 -8.34 -15.49 -0.88
C ALA A 92 -9.55 -16.40 -0.78
N TRP A 93 -10.23 -16.40 0.36
CA TRP A 93 -11.49 -17.13 0.49
C TRP A 93 -12.53 -16.63 -0.52
N ALA A 94 -12.66 -15.31 -0.68
CA ALA A 94 -13.56 -14.70 -1.66
C ALA A 94 -13.17 -15.04 -3.11
N ALA A 95 -11.88 -15.07 -3.43
CA ALA A 95 -11.37 -15.49 -4.75
C ALA A 95 -11.71 -16.96 -5.04
N CYS A 96 -11.54 -17.85 -4.05
CA CYS A 96 -11.94 -19.26 -4.15
C CYS A 96 -13.45 -19.41 -4.40
N LEU A 97 -14.28 -18.61 -3.70
CA LEU A 97 -15.73 -18.60 -3.96
C LEU A 97 -16.06 -18.08 -5.35
N LEU A 98 -15.35 -17.07 -5.84
CA LEU A 98 -15.55 -16.54 -7.18
C LEU A 98 -15.20 -17.58 -8.24
N LEU A 99 -14.10 -18.30 -8.07
CA LEU A 99 -13.70 -19.45 -8.89
C LEU A 99 -14.77 -20.55 -8.89
N ALA A 100 -15.27 -20.92 -7.71
CA ALA A 100 -16.31 -21.93 -7.57
C ALA A 100 -17.65 -21.49 -8.20
N ALA A 101 -17.96 -20.20 -8.20
CA ALA A 101 -19.19 -19.65 -8.78
C ALA A 101 -19.10 -19.44 -10.29
N THR A 102 -17.93 -19.11 -10.81
CA THR A 102 -17.70 -18.88 -12.25
C THR A 102 -17.41 -20.18 -13.00
N GLY A 103 -16.71 -21.14 -12.37
CA GLY A 103 -16.32 -22.42 -12.96
C GLY A 103 -17.48 -23.19 -13.60
N PRO A 104 -18.63 -23.38 -12.94
CA PRO A 104 -19.76 -24.10 -13.53
C PRO A 104 -20.39 -23.37 -14.72
N ARG A 105 -20.34 -22.04 -14.75
CA ARG A 105 -20.89 -21.23 -15.86
C ARG A 105 -19.97 -21.23 -17.07
N SER A 106 -18.66 -21.12 -16.86
CA SER A 106 -17.69 -21.26 -17.94
C SER A 106 -17.74 -22.68 -18.52
N LEU A 107 -17.79 -23.71 -17.67
CA LEU A 107 -18.00 -25.11 -18.11
C LEU A 107 -19.31 -25.29 -18.87
N ALA A 108 -20.42 -24.75 -18.38
CA ALA A 108 -21.71 -24.84 -19.07
C ALA A 108 -21.69 -24.12 -20.43
N THR A 109 -20.93 -23.03 -20.56
CA THR A 109 -20.75 -22.32 -21.82
C THR A 109 -19.90 -23.14 -22.79
N ILE A 110 -18.79 -23.71 -22.30
CA ILE A 110 -17.93 -24.61 -23.08
C ILE A 110 -18.72 -25.82 -23.61
N MET A 111 -19.55 -26.44 -22.75
CA MET A 111 -20.36 -27.59 -23.13
C MET A 111 -21.49 -27.25 -24.12
N ARG A 112 -21.98 -26.00 -24.12
CA ARG A 112 -23.04 -25.55 -25.04
C ARG A 112 -22.51 -25.12 -26.40
N TYR A 113 -21.29 -24.60 -26.47
CA TYR A 113 -20.63 -24.13 -27.70
C TYR A 113 -19.50 -25.05 -28.15
N GLY A 114 -19.64 -26.37 -27.91
CA GLY A 114 -18.56 -27.36 -28.04
C GLY A 114 -17.88 -27.44 -29.41
N ASP A 115 -18.53 -26.96 -30.47
CA ASP A 115 -17.97 -26.94 -31.84
C ASP A 115 -17.19 -25.64 -32.15
N ASP A 116 -17.36 -24.59 -31.35
CA ASP A 116 -16.67 -23.32 -31.54
C ASP A 116 -15.31 -23.32 -30.81
N ALA A 117 -14.24 -23.68 -31.54
CA ALA A 117 -12.87 -23.68 -31.01
C ALA A 117 -12.47 -22.36 -30.31
N CYS A 118 -13.03 -21.22 -30.74
CA CYS A 118 -12.80 -19.92 -30.12
C CYS A 118 -13.43 -19.80 -28.72
N ALA A 119 -14.64 -20.33 -28.51
CA ALA A 119 -15.32 -20.32 -27.22
C ALA A 119 -14.60 -21.21 -26.21
N TRP A 120 -14.10 -22.37 -26.68
CA TRP A 120 -13.29 -23.28 -25.88
C TRP A 120 -11.97 -22.63 -25.43
N ALA A 121 -11.23 -22.01 -26.35
CA ALA A 121 -9.99 -21.32 -26.03
C ALA A 121 -10.19 -20.16 -25.03
N ALA A 122 -11.26 -19.37 -25.19
CA ALA A 122 -11.58 -18.28 -24.27
C ALA A 122 -11.82 -18.78 -22.84
N GLY A 123 -12.58 -19.87 -22.67
CA GLY A 123 -12.84 -20.46 -21.34
C GLY A 123 -11.57 -20.95 -20.63
N HIS A 124 -10.64 -21.58 -21.37
CA HIS A 124 -9.36 -22.01 -20.80
C HIS A 124 -8.45 -20.84 -20.41
N VAL A 125 -8.43 -19.77 -21.22
CA VAL A 125 -7.66 -18.56 -20.89
C VAL A 125 -8.20 -17.93 -19.60
N GLU A 126 -9.52 -17.85 -19.43
CA GLU A 126 -10.11 -17.31 -18.20
C GLU A 126 -9.74 -18.16 -16.98
N ILE A 127 -9.91 -19.49 -17.04
CA ILE A 127 -9.55 -20.40 -15.94
C ILE A 127 -8.05 -20.30 -15.63
N GLY A 128 -7.20 -20.28 -16.67
CA GLY A 128 -5.75 -20.15 -16.55
C GLY A 128 -5.32 -18.84 -15.88
N LEU A 129 -5.95 -17.71 -16.24
CA LEU A 129 -5.68 -16.41 -15.62
C LEU A 129 -6.03 -16.39 -14.13
N VAL A 130 -7.18 -16.95 -13.75
CA VAL A 130 -7.56 -16.97 -12.32
C VAL A 130 -6.67 -17.94 -11.53
N ALA A 131 -6.33 -19.11 -12.09
CA ALA A 131 -5.40 -20.04 -11.47
C ALA A 131 -4.01 -19.40 -11.27
N LEU A 132 -3.48 -18.72 -12.29
CA LEU A 132 -2.21 -18.00 -12.20
C LEU A 132 -2.29 -16.87 -11.16
N GLY A 133 -3.38 -16.11 -11.15
CA GLY A 133 -3.63 -15.08 -10.14
C GLY A 133 -3.64 -15.63 -8.71
N ALA A 134 -4.24 -16.81 -8.49
CA ALA A 134 -4.26 -17.49 -7.20
C ALA A 134 -2.87 -17.99 -6.78
N ILE A 135 -2.09 -18.57 -7.71
CA ILE A 135 -0.71 -18.99 -7.45
C ILE A 135 0.15 -17.79 -7.05
N MET A 136 0.04 -16.68 -7.79
CA MET A 136 0.76 -15.44 -7.48
C MET A 136 0.36 -14.87 -6.11
N TRP A 137 -0.91 -14.99 -5.73
CA TRP A 137 -1.40 -14.56 -4.43
C TRP A 137 -0.85 -15.45 -3.29
N LEU A 138 -0.78 -16.77 -3.48
CA LEU A 138 -0.12 -17.67 -2.53
C LEU A 138 1.38 -17.37 -2.41
N LEU A 139 2.03 -17.05 -3.53
CA LEU A 139 3.42 -16.61 -3.53
C LEU A 139 3.60 -15.30 -2.76
N CYS A 140 2.65 -14.35 -2.90
CA CYS A 140 2.60 -13.13 -2.12
C CYS A 140 2.52 -13.40 -0.60
N LEU A 141 1.64 -14.31 -0.17
CA LEU A 141 1.57 -14.74 1.23
C LEU A 141 2.89 -15.36 1.71
N TRP A 142 3.47 -16.24 0.90
CA TRP A 142 4.71 -16.91 1.23
C TRP A 142 5.88 -15.91 1.37
N LEU A 143 5.98 -14.96 0.43
CA LEU A 143 6.97 -13.87 0.50
C LEU A 143 6.74 -13.00 1.74
N CYS A 144 5.49 -12.66 2.05
CA CYS A 144 5.13 -11.94 3.27
C CYS A 144 5.60 -12.70 4.52
N ALA A 145 5.34 -14.00 4.61
CA ALA A 145 5.75 -14.82 5.75
C ALA A 145 7.28 -14.89 5.93
N ARG A 146 8.07 -14.70 4.87
CA ARG A 146 9.54 -14.73 4.92
C ARG A 146 10.21 -13.38 5.14
N ARG A 147 9.53 -12.26 4.86
CA ARG A 147 10.11 -10.91 4.98
C ARG A 147 10.38 -10.50 6.43
N GLU A 148 11.21 -9.47 6.63
CA GLU A 148 11.35 -8.81 7.93
C GLU A 148 10.06 -8.09 8.33
N THR A 149 9.81 -7.97 9.64
CA THR A 149 8.53 -7.46 10.19
C THR A 149 8.06 -6.16 9.53
N ASP A 150 8.96 -5.20 9.28
CA ASP A 150 8.58 -3.90 8.71
C ASP A 150 8.13 -4.00 7.25
N GLU A 151 8.80 -4.86 6.49
CA GLU A 151 8.44 -5.14 5.10
C GLU A 151 7.12 -5.95 5.05
N ARG A 152 6.84 -6.81 6.04
CA ARG A 152 5.53 -7.49 6.18
C ARG A 152 4.41 -6.50 6.39
N VAL A 153 4.61 -5.54 7.29
CA VAL A 153 3.61 -4.51 7.61
C VAL A 153 3.29 -3.72 6.35
N PHE A 154 4.32 -3.15 5.70
CA PHE A 154 4.14 -2.40 4.45
C PHE A 154 3.40 -3.23 3.39
N PHE A 155 3.85 -4.47 3.17
CA PHE A 155 3.24 -5.37 2.21
C PHE A 155 1.77 -5.67 2.53
N ALA A 156 1.46 -5.96 3.78
CA ALA A 156 0.09 -6.28 4.21
C ALA A 156 -0.86 -5.10 4.02
N ILE A 157 -0.40 -3.87 4.31
CA ILE A 157 -1.18 -2.64 4.08
C ILE A 157 -1.38 -2.41 2.58
N ALA A 158 -0.31 -2.53 1.78
CA ALA A 158 -0.37 -2.36 0.34
C ALA A 158 -1.39 -3.33 -0.27
N MET A 159 -1.31 -4.61 0.10
CA MET A 159 -2.27 -5.63 -0.33
C MET A 159 -3.68 -5.31 0.13
N THR A 160 -3.88 -4.91 1.39
CA THR A 160 -5.23 -4.56 1.89
C THR A 160 -5.87 -3.44 1.08
N LYS A 161 -5.10 -2.44 0.66
CA LYS A 161 -5.60 -1.35 -0.20
C LYS A 161 -5.95 -1.83 -1.60
N LEU A 162 -5.13 -2.70 -2.18
CA LEU A 162 -5.42 -3.31 -3.48
C LEU A 162 -6.69 -4.16 -3.41
N GLU A 163 -6.85 -4.95 -2.35
CA GLU A 163 -8.05 -5.74 -2.09
C GLU A 163 -9.29 -4.88 -1.88
N LEU A 164 -9.16 -3.74 -1.19
CA LEU A 164 -10.29 -2.82 -0.99
C LEU A 164 -10.83 -2.29 -2.33
N VAL A 165 -9.93 -1.96 -3.26
CA VAL A 165 -10.32 -1.52 -4.62
C VAL A 165 -11.11 -2.64 -5.33
N TRP A 166 -10.66 -3.89 -5.19
CA TRP A 166 -11.36 -5.04 -5.74
C TRP A 166 -12.72 -5.28 -5.11
N VAL A 167 -12.82 -5.21 -3.78
CA VAL A 167 -14.09 -5.38 -3.07
C VAL A 167 -15.09 -4.31 -3.50
N ILE A 168 -14.67 -3.04 -3.60
CA ILE A 168 -15.52 -1.94 -4.08
C ILE A 168 -16.00 -2.22 -5.50
N TRP A 169 -15.10 -2.66 -6.38
CA TRP A 169 -15.44 -3.03 -7.76
C TRP A 169 -16.45 -4.19 -7.80
N ALA A 170 -16.20 -5.27 -7.06
CA ALA A 170 -17.06 -6.44 -7.00
C ALA A 170 -18.45 -6.12 -6.42
N LEU A 171 -18.54 -5.28 -5.39
CA LEU A 171 -19.80 -4.80 -4.84
C LEU A 171 -20.57 -3.93 -5.83
N GLY A 172 -19.86 -3.04 -6.54
CA GLY A 172 -20.44 -2.23 -7.62
C GLY A 172 -21.03 -3.10 -8.73
N MET A 173 -20.33 -4.18 -9.09
CA MET A 173 -20.80 -5.18 -10.03
C MET A 173 -22.06 -5.87 -9.53
N VAL A 174 -22.04 -6.47 -8.34
CA VAL A 174 -23.21 -7.16 -7.76
C VAL A 174 -24.41 -6.22 -7.63
N GLY A 175 -24.19 -4.98 -7.20
CA GLY A 175 -25.22 -3.95 -7.09
C GLY A 175 -25.85 -3.62 -8.45
N HIS A 176 -25.02 -3.35 -9.47
CA HIS A 176 -25.49 -3.10 -10.83
C HIS A 176 -26.29 -4.28 -11.39
N GLY A 177 -25.81 -5.51 -11.19
CA GLY A 177 -26.51 -6.72 -11.63
C GLY A 177 -27.87 -6.91 -10.96
N ARG A 178 -28.01 -6.54 -9.68
CA ARG A 178 -29.30 -6.57 -8.96
C ARG A 178 -30.26 -5.52 -9.48
N LEU A 179 -29.80 -4.29 -9.70
CA LEU A 179 -30.61 -3.20 -10.25
C LEU A 179 -31.09 -3.51 -11.67
N ALA A 180 -30.25 -4.20 -12.46
CA ALA A 180 -30.58 -4.57 -13.83
C ALA A 180 -31.57 -5.74 -13.96
N ARG A 181 -31.93 -6.48 -12.88
CA ARG A 181 -32.83 -7.65 -12.98
C ARG A 181 -34.26 -7.32 -13.44
N GLY A 182 -34.69 -6.06 -13.35
CA GLY A 182 -35.99 -5.62 -13.85
C GLY A 182 -36.01 -5.23 -15.33
N SER A 183 -34.84 -5.13 -15.96
CA SER A 183 -34.68 -4.75 -17.37
C SER A 183 -34.07 -5.90 -18.16
N VAL A 184 -34.45 -6.06 -19.43
CA VAL A 184 -33.76 -6.98 -20.36
C VAL A 184 -32.26 -6.76 -20.22
N MET A 185 -31.56 -7.75 -19.68
CA MET A 185 -30.18 -7.60 -19.24
C MET A 185 -29.33 -7.13 -20.43
N PRO A 186 -28.71 -5.94 -20.39
CA PRO A 186 -27.92 -5.46 -21.50
C PRO A 186 -26.73 -6.39 -21.73
N ARG A 187 -26.42 -6.73 -22.99
CA ARG A 187 -25.23 -7.50 -23.41
C ARG A 187 -23.93 -7.06 -22.73
N GLY A 188 -23.85 -5.81 -22.29
CA GLY A 188 -22.70 -5.30 -21.53
C GLY A 188 -22.40 -6.05 -20.23
N TRP A 189 -23.38 -6.69 -19.57
CA TRP A 189 -23.14 -7.45 -18.33
C TRP A 189 -22.22 -8.65 -18.55
N GLU A 190 -22.33 -9.33 -19.69
CA GLU A 190 -21.46 -10.46 -20.05
C GLU A 190 -20.01 -9.99 -20.27
N THR A 191 -19.84 -8.83 -20.91
CA THR A 191 -18.50 -8.24 -21.16
C THR A 191 -17.75 -7.97 -19.86
N TRP A 192 -18.44 -7.60 -18.78
CA TRP A 192 -17.80 -7.33 -17.50
C TRP A 192 -17.29 -8.58 -16.79
N TRP A 193 -17.94 -9.73 -16.97
CA TRP A 193 -17.43 -10.99 -16.41
C TRP A 193 -16.14 -11.42 -17.09
N CYS A 194 -15.97 -11.14 -18.38
CA CYS A 194 -14.70 -11.37 -19.08
C CYS A 194 -13.56 -10.48 -18.57
N VAL A 195 -13.87 -9.31 -17.98
CA VAL A 195 -12.84 -8.39 -17.42
C VAL A 195 -12.39 -8.84 -16.03
N ALA A 196 -13.23 -9.56 -15.28
CA ALA A 196 -12.94 -9.94 -13.89
C ALA A 196 -11.65 -10.78 -13.73
N PRO A 197 -11.40 -11.83 -14.55
CA PRO A 197 -10.16 -12.60 -14.49
C PRO A 197 -8.90 -11.75 -14.71
N TRP A 198 -8.96 -10.80 -15.65
CA TRP A 198 -7.85 -9.89 -15.91
C TRP A 198 -7.56 -8.98 -14.72
N LEU A 199 -8.60 -8.43 -14.07
CA LEU A 199 -8.42 -7.60 -12.89
C LEU A 199 -7.77 -8.38 -11.74
N VAL A 200 -8.23 -9.60 -11.48
CA VAL A 200 -7.63 -10.49 -10.47
C VAL A 200 -6.16 -10.77 -10.81
N PHE A 201 -5.85 -11.10 -12.06
CA PHE A 201 -4.48 -11.32 -12.50
C PHE A 201 -3.60 -10.08 -12.31
N PHE A 202 -4.03 -8.91 -12.78
CA PHE A 202 -3.25 -7.66 -12.66
C PHE A 202 -3.05 -7.23 -11.20
N GLN A 203 -4.06 -7.43 -10.35
CA GLN A 203 -3.95 -7.16 -8.93
C GLN A 203 -2.93 -8.08 -8.26
N SER A 204 -3.00 -9.39 -8.51
CA SER A 204 -2.02 -10.35 -7.99
C SER A 204 -0.61 -10.06 -8.50
N LEU A 205 -0.48 -9.62 -9.76
CA LEU A 205 0.79 -9.17 -10.33
C LEU A 205 1.33 -7.93 -9.63
N LEU A 206 0.49 -6.92 -9.41
CA LEU A 206 0.89 -5.71 -8.71
C LEU A 206 1.29 -6.01 -7.26
N GLY A 207 0.52 -6.87 -6.58
CA GLY A 207 0.86 -7.42 -5.27
C GLY A 207 2.22 -8.09 -5.28
N LEU A 208 2.48 -9.01 -6.22
CA LEU A 208 3.76 -9.71 -6.32
C LEU A 208 4.92 -8.75 -6.57
N VAL A 209 4.75 -7.76 -7.47
CA VAL A 209 5.75 -6.72 -7.72
C VAL A 209 6.05 -5.92 -6.46
N CYS A 210 5.04 -5.54 -5.69
CA CYS A 210 5.23 -4.84 -4.41
C CYS A 210 5.95 -5.73 -3.39
N GLY A 211 5.63 -7.03 -3.35
CA GLY A 211 6.24 -8.01 -2.45
C GLY A 211 7.66 -8.38 -2.81
N LEU A 212 8.04 -8.32 -4.09
CA LEU A 212 9.41 -8.57 -4.56
C LEU A 212 10.31 -7.33 -4.39
N LEU A 213 9.82 -6.15 -4.79
CA LEU A 213 10.60 -4.91 -4.67
C LEU A 213 10.72 -4.45 -3.21
N GLY A 214 9.71 -4.73 -2.39
CA GLY A 214 9.60 -4.15 -1.07
C GLY A 214 9.49 -2.63 -1.12
N ARG A 215 9.54 -2.00 0.04
CA ARG A 215 9.45 -0.54 0.11
C ARG A 215 10.68 0.13 -0.51
N GLY A 216 11.87 -0.39 -0.21
CA GLY A 216 13.14 0.15 -0.71
C GLY A 216 13.23 0.12 -2.24
N GLY A 217 12.87 -1.01 -2.87
CA GLY A 217 12.89 -1.15 -4.32
C GLY A 217 11.80 -0.32 -5.01
N LEU A 218 10.61 -0.21 -4.42
CA LEU A 218 9.53 0.62 -4.96
C LEU A 218 9.90 2.10 -5.03
N VAL A 219 10.61 2.64 -4.02
CA VAL A 219 11.08 4.05 -4.04
C VAL A 219 12.07 4.31 -5.19
N GLN A 220 12.81 3.29 -5.63
CA GLN A 220 13.80 3.43 -6.71
C GLN A 220 13.15 3.50 -8.10
N VAL A 221 11.87 3.17 -8.24
CA VAL A 221 11.16 3.27 -9.54
C VAL A 221 10.99 4.75 -9.91
N PRO A 222 11.56 5.22 -11.03
CA PRO A 222 11.50 6.63 -11.38
C PRO A 222 10.07 7.08 -11.63
N VAL A 223 9.76 8.34 -11.29
CA VAL A 223 8.46 9.01 -11.45
C VAL A 223 7.33 8.45 -10.58
N VAL A 224 7.07 7.15 -10.64
CA VAL A 224 5.89 6.52 -10.02
C VAL A 224 6.19 5.99 -8.63
N GLY A 225 7.44 5.58 -8.35
CA GLY A 225 7.85 4.92 -7.12
C GLY A 225 7.47 5.66 -5.84
N PRO A 226 7.88 6.93 -5.67
CA PRO A 226 7.55 7.71 -4.48
C PRO A 226 6.04 7.89 -4.28
N ALA A 227 5.30 8.18 -5.36
CA ALA A 227 3.85 8.35 -5.31
C ALA A 227 3.13 7.04 -4.93
N LEU A 228 3.63 5.90 -5.43
CA LEU A 228 3.07 4.58 -5.14
C LEU A 228 3.38 4.12 -3.72
N VAL A 229 4.59 4.37 -3.22
CA VAL A 229 4.94 4.10 -1.82
C VAL A 229 4.11 4.98 -0.89
N GLN A 230 3.92 6.26 -1.23
CA GLN A 230 3.08 7.16 -0.44
C GLN A 230 1.62 6.69 -0.42
N SER A 231 1.03 6.37 -1.58
CA SER A 231 -0.36 5.91 -1.67
C SER A 231 -0.59 4.58 -0.98
N LEU A 232 0.40 3.67 -0.98
CA LEU A 232 0.31 2.36 -0.36
C LEU A 232 0.68 2.37 1.13
N SER A 233 1.49 3.31 1.63
CA SER A 233 1.85 3.41 3.06
C SER A 233 0.69 3.86 3.96
N LEU A 234 0.77 3.57 5.26
CA LEU A 234 -0.18 4.08 6.27
C LEU A 234 -0.19 5.61 6.29
N GLY A 235 -1.36 6.19 6.61
CA GLY A 235 -1.46 7.61 6.94
C GLY A 235 -1.55 8.59 5.76
N CYS A 236 -2.05 8.17 4.60
CA CYS A 236 -2.31 9.07 3.47
C CYS A 236 -3.49 10.06 3.68
N SER A 237 -3.95 10.23 4.90
CA SER A 237 -5.00 11.19 5.26
C SER A 237 -4.39 12.59 5.43
N GLY A 238 -4.02 13.21 4.30
CA GLY A 238 -3.83 14.65 4.19
C GLY A 238 -2.58 15.24 4.86
N THR A 239 -1.82 16.02 4.10
CA THR A 239 -1.01 17.11 4.64
C THR A 239 0.07 16.75 5.68
N CYS A 240 0.93 15.78 5.40
CA CYS A 240 2.31 15.95 5.84
C CYS A 240 3.00 16.85 4.83
N LEU A 241 3.29 18.07 5.28
CA LEU A 241 3.91 19.14 4.52
C LEU A 241 5.10 18.63 3.69
N ARG A 242 5.11 19.09 2.44
CA ARG A 242 6.30 19.31 1.62
C ARG A 242 7.54 19.51 2.52
N PRO A 243 8.66 18.82 2.31
CA PRO A 243 9.89 19.07 3.05
C PRO A 243 10.44 20.46 2.68
N ARG A 244 9.89 21.50 3.30
CA ARG A 244 10.49 22.84 3.31
C ARG A 244 11.71 22.89 4.24
N LEU A 245 11.82 21.93 5.17
CA LEU A 245 12.94 21.82 6.11
C LEU A 245 14.28 21.48 5.43
N GLY A 246 14.31 20.75 4.30
CA GLY A 246 15.56 20.52 3.56
C GLY A 246 16.08 21.77 2.84
N ALA A 247 15.18 22.63 2.36
CA ALA A 247 15.53 23.88 1.69
C ALA A 247 15.79 25.04 2.67
N GLU A 248 15.34 24.93 3.92
CA GLU A 248 15.60 25.89 5.00
C GLU A 248 16.83 25.54 5.83
N PHE A 249 17.13 24.26 6.13
CA PHE A 249 18.42 23.92 6.78
C PHE A 249 19.62 24.18 5.86
N ALA A 250 19.47 23.91 4.56
CA ALA A 250 20.49 24.28 3.57
C ALA A 250 20.63 25.81 3.37
N ARG A 251 19.62 26.60 3.75
CA ARG A 251 19.69 28.08 3.73
C ARG A 251 20.12 28.68 5.08
N ALA A 252 19.79 28.06 6.20
CA ALA A 252 20.16 28.50 7.54
C ALA A 252 21.65 28.28 7.83
N SER A 253 22.29 27.29 7.19
CA SER A 253 23.74 27.12 7.25
C SER A 253 24.53 28.13 6.41
N VAL A 254 23.88 28.99 5.61
CA VAL A 254 24.56 29.91 4.66
C VAL A 254 24.28 31.39 4.93
N LYS A 255 23.33 31.75 5.80
CA LYS A 255 23.07 33.17 6.10
C LYS A 255 22.92 33.44 7.60
N GLY A 256 24.05 33.80 8.20
CA GLY A 256 24.03 34.77 9.29
C GLY A 256 23.51 36.12 8.77
N GLY A 257 22.51 36.66 9.46
CA GLY A 257 22.16 38.09 9.45
C GLY A 257 21.33 38.59 8.27
N ARG A 258 20.00 38.60 8.42
CA ARG A 258 19.17 39.84 8.44
C ARG A 258 17.68 39.52 8.33
N ASP A 259 16.92 40.26 9.14
CA ASP A 259 15.49 40.57 9.12
C ASP A 259 14.66 40.07 7.94
N MET A 260 13.51 39.47 8.23
CA MET A 260 12.30 39.79 7.46
C MET A 260 10.97 39.51 8.18
N ARG A 261 10.06 40.43 7.88
CA ARG A 261 8.72 40.64 8.42
C ARG A 261 7.71 39.57 8.02
N THR A 262 6.68 39.50 8.86
CA THR A 262 5.42 38.77 8.75
C THR A 262 4.62 39.12 7.49
N GLY A 263 4.00 38.09 6.89
CA GLY A 263 2.99 38.21 5.84
C GLY A 263 2.08 36.98 5.84
N SER A 264 0.83 37.18 6.24
CA SER A 264 -0.27 36.22 6.26
C SER A 264 -0.80 35.93 4.85
N PHE A 265 -1.19 34.68 4.57
CA PHE A 265 -2.18 34.42 3.51
C PHE A 265 -3.04 33.21 3.85
N LEU A 266 -4.34 33.48 3.94
CA LEU A 266 -5.39 32.59 4.40
C LEU A 266 -5.79 31.54 3.36
N SER A 267 -6.33 30.48 3.96
CA SER A 267 -7.17 29.41 3.45
C SER A 267 -8.19 29.81 2.38
N SER A 268 -8.43 28.89 1.42
CA SER A 268 -9.76 28.40 1.03
C SER A 268 -9.68 27.53 -0.23
N PHE A 269 -9.85 26.22 -0.11
CA PHE A 269 -10.50 25.44 -1.18
C PHE A 269 -11.08 24.14 -0.60
N LEU A 270 -12.38 24.20 -0.28
CA LEU A 270 -13.24 23.09 0.12
C LEU A 270 -13.47 22.15 -1.06
N TRP A 271 -13.26 20.85 -0.87
CA TRP A 271 -13.69 19.82 -1.83
C TRP A 271 -15.19 19.53 -1.66
N ARG A 272 -15.97 19.82 -2.71
CA ARG A 272 -17.31 19.26 -2.94
C ARG A 272 -17.19 17.82 -3.43
N VAL A 273 -17.95 16.91 -2.85
CA VAL A 273 -18.19 15.57 -3.39
C VAL A 273 -19.03 15.71 -4.68
N PRO A 274 -18.58 15.21 -5.85
CA PRO A 274 -19.38 15.28 -7.06
C PRO A 274 -20.48 14.22 -7.05
N GLY A 275 -21.68 14.62 -7.49
CA GLY A 275 -22.86 13.77 -7.56
C GLY A 275 -22.75 12.61 -8.57
N PRO A 276 -23.74 11.70 -8.57
CA PRO A 276 -23.70 10.36 -9.18
C PRO A 276 -23.53 10.32 -10.71
N HIS A 277 -23.63 11.45 -11.42
CA HIS A 277 -23.46 11.50 -12.88
C HIS A 277 -22.00 11.41 -13.36
N VAL A 278 -21.01 11.52 -12.46
CA VAL A 278 -19.57 11.40 -12.80
C VAL A 278 -19.11 9.94 -12.95
N LEU A 279 -19.82 8.97 -12.36
CA LEU A 279 -19.44 7.55 -12.38
C LEU A 279 -19.55 6.92 -13.79
N LEU A 280 -20.47 7.37 -14.63
CA LEU A 280 -20.66 6.85 -15.99
C LEU A 280 -19.58 7.32 -16.99
N ARG A 281 -18.93 8.47 -16.76
CA ARG A 281 -17.77 8.91 -17.56
C ARG A 281 -16.44 8.33 -17.08
N GLY A 282 -16.40 7.77 -15.87
CA GLY A 282 -15.20 7.16 -15.29
C GLY A 282 -14.67 5.98 -16.10
N GLY A 283 -15.54 5.15 -16.69
CA GLY A 283 -15.13 3.92 -17.40
C GLY A 283 -14.17 4.17 -18.58
N ALA A 284 -14.43 5.20 -19.39
CA ALA A 284 -13.57 5.56 -20.53
C ALA A 284 -12.23 6.20 -20.09
N VAL A 285 -12.25 6.94 -18.97
CA VAL A 285 -11.06 7.53 -18.37
C VAL A 285 -10.18 6.45 -17.75
N TRP A 286 -10.77 5.46 -17.06
CA TRP A 286 -10.05 4.33 -16.47
C TRP A 286 -9.47 3.39 -17.52
N ALA A 287 -10.19 3.12 -18.62
CA ALA A 287 -9.65 2.34 -19.73
C ALA A 287 -8.45 3.04 -20.41
N SER A 288 -8.54 4.36 -20.58
CA SER A 288 -7.44 5.18 -21.13
C SER A 288 -6.27 5.27 -20.15
N PHE A 289 -6.54 5.41 -18.85
CA PHE A 289 -5.53 5.45 -17.79
C PHE A 289 -4.81 4.11 -17.64
N ALA A 290 -5.53 2.99 -17.71
CA ALA A 290 -4.96 1.64 -17.71
C ALA A 290 -4.07 1.41 -18.92
N ARG A 291 -4.48 1.84 -20.12
CA ARG A 291 -3.69 1.72 -21.35
C ARG A 291 -2.41 2.57 -21.29
N ILE A 292 -2.49 3.81 -20.81
CA ILE A 292 -1.34 4.71 -20.67
C ILE A 292 -0.38 4.23 -19.57
N THR A 293 -0.91 3.75 -18.44
CA THR A 293 -0.11 3.22 -17.32
C THR A 293 0.57 1.92 -17.71
N PHE A 294 -0.13 1.01 -18.40
CA PHE A 294 0.45 -0.25 -18.87
C PHE A 294 1.60 -0.01 -19.86
N LEU A 295 1.41 0.88 -20.84
CA LEU A 295 2.46 1.18 -21.84
C LEU A 295 3.67 1.91 -21.24
N ARG A 296 3.47 2.77 -20.22
CA ARG A 296 4.56 3.52 -19.57
C ARG A 296 5.27 2.76 -18.45
N VAL A 297 4.66 1.75 -17.85
CA VAL A 297 5.27 0.94 -16.79
C VAL A 297 5.93 -0.32 -17.36
N ALA A 298 5.36 -0.94 -18.40
CA ALA A 298 5.92 -2.16 -18.98
C ALA A 298 7.28 -1.94 -19.67
N THR A 299 7.49 -0.77 -20.29
CA THR A 299 8.74 -0.42 -20.99
C THR A 299 9.95 -0.27 -20.06
N PRO A 300 9.91 0.52 -18.97
CA PRO A 300 11.05 0.64 -18.06
C PRO A 300 11.32 -0.62 -17.22
N VAL A 301 10.28 -1.39 -16.88
CA VAL A 301 10.44 -2.67 -16.15
C VAL A 301 11.18 -3.69 -17.01
N ARG A 302 10.83 -3.79 -18.30
CA ARG A 302 11.56 -4.64 -19.26
C ARG A 302 13.03 -4.21 -19.40
N ALA A 303 13.30 -2.92 -19.58
CA ALA A 303 14.67 -2.41 -19.70
C ALA A 303 15.51 -2.61 -18.42
N PHE A 304 14.87 -2.60 -17.24
CA PHE A 304 15.53 -2.88 -15.97
C PHE A 304 15.92 -4.36 -15.83
N PHE A 305 15.02 -5.29 -16.22
CA PHE A 305 15.32 -6.72 -16.20
C PHE A 305 16.39 -7.11 -17.25
N GLU A 306 16.34 -6.51 -18.44
CA GLU A 306 17.34 -6.75 -19.50
C GLU A 306 18.75 -6.28 -19.07
N ARG A 307 18.88 -5.21 -18.29
CA ARG A 307 20.19 -4.75 -17.77
C ARG A 307 20.73 -5.59 -16.61
N ARG A 308 19.87 -6.29 -15.87
CA ARG A 308 20.26 -6.99 -14.64
C ARG A 308 20.46 -8.50 -14.85
N LEU A 309 19.96 -9.02 -15.97
CA LEU A 309 20.09 -10.43 -16.36
C LEU A 309 21.03 -10.65 -17.55
N ALA A 310 21.64 -9.59 -18.10
CA ALA A 310 22.70 -9.75 -19.09
C ALA A 310 23.92 -10.40 -18.41
N PRO A 311 24.35 -11.60 -18.84
CA PRO A 311 25.59 -12.20 -18.34
C PRO A 311 26.78 -11.36 -18.82
N ASP A 312 27.65 -10.96 -17.89
CA ASP A 312 28.94 -10.36 -18.21
C ASP A 312 29.81 -11.41 -18.90
N PHE A 313 29.74 -11.46 -20.24
CA PHE A 313 30.73 -12.13 -21.07
C PHE A 313 31.86 -11.12 -21.33
N GLY A 314 32.82 -11.10 -20.41
CA GLY A 314 34.17 -10.59 -20.64
C GLY A 314 35.10 -11.71 -21.09
#